data_AF-A0A662WD22-F1
#
_entry.id   AF-A0A662WD22-F1
#
_cell.length_a   1.000
_cell.length_b   1.000
_cell.length_c   1.000
_cell.angle_alpha   90.00
_cell.angle_beta   90.00
_cell.angle_gamma   90.00
#
_symmetry.space_group_name_H-M   'P 1'
#
loop_
_entity.id
_entity.type
_entity.pdbx_description
1 polymer ?
#
loop_
_entity_poly.entity_id
_entity_poly.type
_entity_poly.pdbx_seq_one_letter_code
_entity_poly.pdbx_strand_id
1 'polypeptide(L)'
;MRVVFDDIGSFPLPSGLTREWVSENTESKEYEELVQRTFLLKAKVVQCPNYPQFQDMIEQFMSIIRNPELQEDAYLVARKYAVIREVEAIKAMNYKGNVRICVTGPFELYYREFGGVIYDDLLENLAVSVSRFAANAMNGLDVCSLSIDEPSLGVNPELQPSVEQLRLAYEPFSFDVDIQIHMHSPLYYTQLLEVSEIDIFGIEAARDEKVLDFVDCDEVSSAGKRLRIGVARSDIDAIIAEFNAKHNVNVWQNPELAVRAIEEIESVEVIKRRIERAYDKFGDVLSYVGPDCGLFSFPTQESALKLLENVKSALEGLGWTT
;
A
#
# COMPACT_ATOMS: atom_id res chain seq x y z
N MET A 1 -5.14 5.99 -23.00
CA MET A 1 -4.24 6.41 -21.91
C MET A 1 -4.55 5.50 -20.74
N ARG A 2 -3.59 4.76 -20.19
CA ARG A 2 -3.88 3.58 -19.35
C ARG A 2 -2.98 3.55 -18.13
N VAL A 3 -3.27 4.44 -17.18
CA VAL A 3 -2.80 4.31 -15.80
C VAL A 3 -3.76 3.37 -15.07
N VAL A 4 -3.24 2.47 -14.25
CA VAL A 4 -4.04 1.58 -13.41
C VAL A 4 -4.44 2.29 -12.12
N PHE A 5 -5.72 2.22 -11.76
CA PHE A 5 -6.17 2.69 -10.46
C PHE A 5 -5.97 1.62 -9.40
N ASP A 6 -5.02 1.85 -8.48
CA ASP A 6 -4.80 1.01 -7.30
C ASP A 6 -5.11 1.76 -5.99
N ASP A 7 -5.17 0.98 -4.92
CA ASP A 7 -5.14 1.49 -3.55
C ASP A 7 -3.97 0.88 -2.79
N ILE A 8 -3.57 1.51 -1.69
CA ILE A 8 -2.36 1.08 -0.95
C ILE A 8 -2.61 -0.19 -0.13
N GLY A 9 -3.81 -0.41 0.41
CA GLY A 9 -4.07 -1.54 1.30
C GLY A 9 -5.05 -1.22 2.41
N SER A 10 -4.54 -0.69 3.52
CA SER A 10 -5.30 -0.58 4.75
C SER A 10 -6.62 0.19 4.60
N PHE A 11 -7.67 -0.32 5.21
CA PHE A 11 -9.02 0.22 5.11
C PHE A 11 -9.71 0.23 6.48
N PRO A 12 -10.62 1.18 6.77
CA PRO A 12 -11.25 1.25 8.08
C PRO A 12 -12.02 -0.01 8.45
N LEU A 13 -11.95 -0.37 9.73
CA LEU A 13 -12.85 -1.36 10.30
C LEU A 13 -14.29 -0.84 10.26
N PRO A 14 -15.30 -1.74 10.12
CA PRO A 14 -16.68 -1.36 10.33
C PRO A 14 -16.90 -0.82 11.74
N SER A 15 -17.90 0.07 11.86
CA SER A 15 -18.29 0.64 13.16
C SER A 15 -18.56 -0.46 14.20
N GLY A 16 -18.00 -0.28 15.39
CA GLY A 16 -18.15 -1.21 16.51
C GLY A 16 -17.11 -2.34 16.57
N LEU A 17 -16.26 -2.50 15.55
CA LEU A 17 -15.13 -3.43 15.59
C LEU A 17 -13.83 -2.72 15.94
N THR A 18 -12.94 -3.42 16.64
CA THR A 18 -11.63 -2.90 17.08
C THR A 18 -10.49 -3.80 16.63
N ARG A 19 -9.25 -3.30 16.76
CA ARG A 19 -8.05 -4.11 16.45
C ARG A 19 -7.90 -5.29 17.39
N GLU A 20 -8.33 -5.16 18.65
CA GLU A 20 -8.34 -6.24 19.62
C GLU A 20 -9.27 -7.37 19.14
N TRP A 21 -10.50 -7.02 18.72
CA TRP A 21 -11.42 -8.00 18.16
C TRP A 21 -10.81 -8.72 16.95
N VAL A 22 -10.14 -7.98 16.04
CA VAL A 22 -9.43 -8.59 14.90
C VAL A 22 -8.40 -9.61 15.37
N SER A 23 -7.55 -9.23 16.33
CA SER A 23 -6.48 -10.09 16.84
C SER A 23 -6.99 -11.39 17.50
N GLU A 24 -8.15 -11.34 18.15
CA GLU A 24 -8.76 -12.50 18.81
C GLU A 24 -9.53 -13.41 17.84
N ASN A 25 -9.86 -12.92 16.65
CA ASN A 25 -10.79 -13.58 15.72
C ASN A 25 -10.18 -13.89 14.35
N THR A 26 -8.86 -13.76 14.15
CA THR A 26 -8.20 -13.95 12.84
C THR A 26 -8.48 -15.31 12.18
N GLU A 27 -8.76 -16.36 12.97
CA GLU A 27 -9.08 -17.71 12.49
C GLU A 27 -10.59 -17.99 12.43
N SER A 28 -11.43 -17.01 12.76
CA SER A 28 -12.89 -17.19 12.79
C SER A 28 -13.53 -17.00 11.42
N LYS A 29 -14.68 -17.66 11.21
CA LYS A 29 -15.47 -17.47 9.98
C LYS A 29 -16.00 -16.05 9.86
N GLU A 30 -16.30 -15.41 10.99
CA GLU A 30 -16.82 -14.04 11.04
C GLU A 30 -15.78 -13.03 10.54
N TYR A 31 -14.51 -13.25 10.87
CA TYR A 31 -13.40 -12.45 10.35
C TYR A 31 -13.18 -12.70 8.85
N GLU A 32 -13.23 -13.95 8.39
CA GLU A 32 -13.17 -14.27 6.96
C GLU A 32 -14.24 -13.52 6.15
N GLU A 33 -15.50 -13.56 6.61
CA GLU A 33 -16.62 -12.84 5.98
C GLU A 33 -16.49 -11.31 6.07
N LEU A 34 -15.86 -10.81 7.13
CA LEU A 34 -15.52 -9.38 7.28
C LEU A 34 -14.48 -8.93 6.24
N VAL A 35 -13.45 -9.74 6.00
CA VAL A 35 -12.44 -9.46 4.99
C VAL A 35 -13.07 -9.48 3.60
N GLN A 36 -13.83 -10.54 3.29
CA GLN A 36 -14.49 -10.71 1.99
C GLN A 36 -15.44 -9.54 1.66
N ARG A 37 -16.32 -9.15 2.60
CA ARG A 37 -17.27 -8.05 2.35
C ARG A 37 -16.55 -6.71 2.11
N THR A 38 -15.46 -6.47 2.84
CA THR A 38 -14.71 -5.21 2.74
C THR A 38 -13.89 -5.17 1.47
N PHE A 39 -13.23 -6.27 1.12
CA PHE A 39 -12.52 -6.38 -0.16
C PHE A 39 -13.46 -6.16 -1.35
N LEU A 40 -14.64 -6.78 -1.35
CA LEU A 40 -15.64 -6.60 -2.40
C LEU A 40 -16.20 -5.17 -2.46
N LEU A 41 -16.19 -4.43 -1.35
CA LEU A 41 -16.54 -3.01 -1.34
C LEU A 41 -15.52 -2.20 -2.15
N LYS A 42 -14.23 -2.42 -1.89
CA LYS A 42 -13.11 -1.77 -2.60
C LYS A 42 -13.09 -2.16 -4.08
N ALA A 43 -13.24 -3.44 -4.38
CA ALA A 43 -13.17 -4.00 -5.73
C ALA A 43 -14.28 -3.53 -6.69
N LYS A 44 -15.34 -2.89 -6.19
CA LYS A 44 -16.37 -2.24 -7.03
C LYS A 44 -15.89 -0.91 -7.63
N VAL A 45 -14.89 -0.30 -7.00
CA VAL A 45 -14.44 1.06 -7.30
C VAL A 45 -13.00 1.07 -7.81
N VAL A 46 -12.13 0.25 -7.21
CA VAL A 46 -10.70 0.19 -7.54
C VAL A 46 -10.44 -0.91 -8.57
N GLN A 47 -9.61 -0.62 -9.59
CA GLN A 47 -9.29 -1.54 -10.67
C GLN A 47 -8.32 -2.65 -10.24
N CYS A 48 -7.38 -2.31 -9.36
CA CYS A 48 -6.40 -3.21 -8.75
C CYS A 48 -6.52 -3.11 -7.21
N PRO A 49 -7.60 -3.66 -6.62
CA PRO A 49 -7.88 -3.54 -5.19
C PRO A 49 -6.94 -4.42 -4.36
N ASN A 50 -6.49 -3.90 -3.24
CA ASN A 50 -5.77 -4.64 -2.22
C ASN A 50 -6.72 -5.18 -1.15
N TYR A 51 -6.31 -6.22 -0.43
CA TYR A 51 -7.00 -6.71 0.77
C TYR A 51 -6.99 -5.63 1.88
N PRO A 52 -7.92 -5.68 2.86
CA PRO A 52 -8.21 -4.52 3.73
C PRO A 52 -7.16 -4.24 4.81
N GLN A 53 -6.22 -5.15 5.07
CA GLN A 53 -5.14 -5.05 6.05
C GLN A 53 -5.64 -4.57 7.42
N PHE A 54 -6.58 -5.31 8.00
CA PHE A 54 -7.07 -5.04 9.35
C PHE A 54 -6.07 -5.41 10.45
N GLN A 55 -5.19 -6.37 10.16
CA GLN A 55 -4.10 -6.74 11.04
C GLN A 55 -2.98 -5.69 11.02
N ASP A 56 -2.21 -5.64 12.12
CA ASP A 56 -1.03 -4.80 12.20
C ASP A 56 -0.01 -5.16 11.11
N MET A 57 0.58 -4.14 10.48
CA MET A 57 1.47 -4.33 9.34
C MET A 57 2.75 -5.08 9.70
N ILE A 58 3.20 -5.03 10.96
CA ILE A 58 4.40 -5.72 11.42
C ILE A 58 4.03 -7.10 11.96
N GLU A 59 3.10 -7.14 12.92
CA GLU A 59 2.80 -8.36 13.67
C GLU A 59 2.15 -9.45 12.82
N GLN A 60 1.43 -9.12 11.74
CA GLN A 60 0.87 -10.14 10.85
C GLN A 60 1.96 -11.04 10.21
N PHE A 61 3.17 -10.51 10.04
CA PHE A 61 4.31 -11.25 9.50
C PHE A 61 5.23 -11.72 10.64
N MET A 62 5.62 -10.81 11.54
CA MET A 62 6.63 -11.09 12.57
C MET A 62 6.18 -12.10 13.62
N SER A 63 4.88 -12.21 13.92
CA SER A 63 4.38 -13.25 14.83
C SER A 63 4.64 -14.66 14.30
N ILE A 64 4.57 -14.85 12.97
CA ILE A 64 4.86 -16.12 12.30
C ILE A 64 6.37 -16.27 12.12
N ILE A 65 7.06 -15.24 11.64
CA ILE A 65 8.50 -15.27 11.37
C ILE A 65 9.29 -15.55 12.65
N ARG A 66 8.93 -14.98 13.81
CA ARG A 66 9.64 -15.18 15.08
C ARG A 66 9.37 -16.51 15.75
N ASN A 67 8.36 -17.25 15.32
CA ASN A 67 7.97 -18.49 15.99
C ASN A 67 8.97 -19.62 15.62
N PRO A 68 9.76 -20.14 16.58
CA PRO A 68 10.76 -21.17 16.30
C PRO A 68 10.16 -22.49 15.76
N GLU A 69 8.89 -22.76 16.05
CA GLU A 69 8.19 -23.96 15.54
C GLU A 69 7.81 -23.84 14.06
N LEU A 70 7.81 -22.62 13.52
CA LEU A 70 7.43 -22.31 12.15
C LEU A 70 8.63 -21.97 11.26
N GLN A 71 9.85 -21.98 11.82
CA GLN A 71 11.10 -21.62 11.16
C GLN A 71 11.82 -22.83 10.55
N GLU A 72 12.52 -22.61 9.44
CA GLU A 72 13.59 -23.49 8.92
C GLU A 72 14.97 -23.10 9.47
N ASP A 73 15.17 -21.81 9.72
CA ASP A 73 16.34 -21.20 10.37
C ASP A 73 15.91 -19.89 11.07
N ALA A 74 16.80 -19.25 11.83
CA ALA A 74 16.53 -18.01 12.54
C ALA A 74 15.95 -16.95 11.59
N TYR A 75 14.70 -16.53 11.86
CA TYR A 75 13.94 -15.58 11.03
C TYR A 75 13.68 -16.03 9.58
N LEU A 76 13.91 -17.30 9.26
CA LEU A 76 13.56 -17.92 7.99
C LEU A 76 12.33 -18.80 8.17
N VAL A 77 11.14 -18.26 7.92
CA VAL A 77 9.87 -18.99 8.06
C VAL A 77 9.76 -20.10 7.03
N ALA A 78 9.34 -21.30 7.43
CA ALA A 78 9.07 -22.39 6.49
C ALA A 78 7.96 -22.01 5.51
N ARG A 79 8.15 -22.28 4.21
CA ARG A 79 7.24 -21.82 3.15
C ARG A 79 5.76 -22.15 3.42
N LYS A 80 5.45 -23.32 3.98
CA LYS A 80 4.07 -23.75 4.27
C LYS A 80 3.34 -22.90 5.32
N TYR A 81 4.07 -22.15 6.15
CA TYR A 81 3.50 -21.30 7.20
C TYR A 81 3.45 -19.82 6.81
N ALA A 82 4.09 -19.43 5.70
CA ALA A 82 4.08 -18.06 5.20
C ALA A 82 2.73 -17.71 4.56
N VAL A 83 1.70 -17.47 5.38
CA VAL A 83 0.32 -17.28 4.96
C VAL A 83 -0.21 -15.92 5.42
N ILE A 84 -0.79 -15.16 4.49
CA ILE A 84 -1.51 -13.92 4.78
C ILE A 84 -3.00 -14.25 4.94
N ARG A 85 -3.51 -14.21 6.17
CA ARG A 85 -4.88 -14.67 6.50
C ARG A 85 -5.97 -13.98 5.70
N GLU A 86 -5.84 -12.67 5.49
CA GLU A 86 -6.83 -11.91 4.72
C GLU A 86 -6.84 -12.29 3.22
N VAL A 87 -5.69 -12.70 2.68
CA VAL A 87 -5.61 -13.19 1.30
C VAL A 87 -6.25 -14.58 1.18
N GLU A 88 -6.08 -15.45 2.18
CA GLU A 88 -6.79 -16.74 2.21
C GLU A 88 -8.31 -16.56 2.23
N ALA A 89 -8.83 -15.53 2.92
CA ALA A 89 -10.25 -15.20 2.88
C ALA A 89 -10.71 -14.79 1.46
N ILE A 90 -9.89 -14.08 0.69
CA ILE A 90 -10.17 -13.73 -0.71
C ILE A 90 -10.15 -14.99 -1.60
N LYS A 91 -9.18 -15.89 -1.41
CA LYS A 91 -9.12 -17.16 -2.14
C LYS A 91 -10.34 -18.04 -1.85
N ALA A 92 -10.79 -18.10 -0.60
CA ALA A 92 -11.94 -18.90 -0.18
C ALA A 92 -13.25 -18.52 -0.91
N MET A 93 -13.41 -17.24 -1.30
CA MET A 93 -14.57 -16.80 -2.09
C MET A 93 -14.41 -17.01 -3.61
N ASN A 94 -13.29 -17.59 -4.08
CA ASN A 94 -12.99 -17.84 -5.50
C ASN A 94 -13.10 -16.58 -6.38
N TYR A 95 -12.61 -15.45 -5.88
CA TYR A 95 -12.64 -14.18 -6.61
C TYR A 95 -11.91 -14.28 -7.97
N LYS A 96 -12.48 -13.67 -9.02
CA LYS A 96 -12.01 -13.75 -10.42
C LYS A 96 -11.61 -12.39 -11.01
N GLY A 97 -11.41 -11.40 -10.15
CA GLY A 97 -10.92 -10.10 -10.56
C GLY A 97 -9.48 -9.88 -10.11
N ASN A 98 -8.95 -8.73 -10.48
CA ASN A 98 -7.61 -8.32 -10.10
C ASN A 98 -7.46 -8.18 -8.59
N VAL A 99 -6.33 -8.61 -8.05
CA VAL A 99 -5.95 -8.42 -6.66
C VAL A 99 -4.55 -7.83 -6.59
N ARG A 100 -4.39 -6.73 -5.86
CA ARG A 100 -3.07 -6.23 -5.45
C ARG A 100 -2.67 -6.98 -4.19
N ILE A 101 -1.48 -7.57 -4.19
CA ILE A 101 -0.88 -8.13 -2.99
C ILE A 101 0.03 -7.09 -2.38
N CYS A 102 0.12 -7.06 -1.07
CA CYS A 102 0.98 -6.16 -0.34
C CYS A 102 1.64 -6.91 0.79
N VAL A 103 2.90 -6.60 1.04
CA VAL A 103 3.66 -7.12 2.16
C VAL A 103 4.42 -5.98 2.79
N THR A 104 4.63 -6.06 4.10
CA THR A 104 5.59 -5.17 4.74
C THR A 104 6.99 -5.59 4.33
N GLY A 105 7.79 -4.63 3.88
CA GLY A 105 9.09 -4.90 3.32
C GLY A 105 10.12 -5.41 4.33
N PRO A 106 11.17 -6.08 3.84
CA PRO A 106 12.22 -6.64 4.67
C PRO A 106 12.90 -5.59 5.55
N PHE A 107 13.13 -4.35 5.08
CA PHE A 107 13.80 -3.35 5.90
C PHE A 107 12.91 -2.81 7.02
N GLU A 108 11.63 -2.58 6.75
CA GLU A 108 10.67 -2.18 7.78
C GLU A 108 10.56 -3.27 8.86
N LEU A 109 10.42 -4.55 8.49
CA LEU A 109 10.38 -5.64 9.46
C LEU A 109 11.70 -5.77 10.23
N TYR A 110 12.83 -5.70 9.53
CA TYR A 110 14.16 -5.75 10.13
C TYR A 110 14.36 -4.64 11.15
N TYR A 111 14.07 -3.39 10.77
CA TYR A 111 14.29 -2.22 11.61
C TYR A 111 13.45 -2.29 12.90
N ARG A 112 12.22 -2.78 12.81
CA ARG A 112 11.33 -2.92 13.98
C ARG A 112 11.84 -3.96 14.98
N GLU A 113 12.51 -5.01 14.50
CA GLU A 113 13.02 -6.08 15.35
C GLU A 113 14.42 -5.80 15.88
N PHE A 114 15.33 -5.29 15.04
CA PHE A 114 16.77 -5.22 15.33
C PHE A 114 17.33 -3.79 15.42
N GLY A 115 16.55 -2.76 15.04
CA GLY A 115 17.02 -1.37 14.95
C GLY A 115 17.87 -1.11 13.71
N GLY A 116 18.71 -0.07 13.76
CA GLY A 116 19.43 0.45 12.57
C GLY A 116 20.68 -0.32 12.12
N VAL A 117 21.22 -1.24 12.93
CA VAL A 117 22.41 -2.02 12.55
C VAL A 117 21.99 -3.20 11.70
N ILE A 118 22.40 -3.23 10.44
CA ILE A 118 22.01 -4.26 9.46
C ILE A 118 23.02 -5.42 9.47
N TYR A 119 22.53 -6.63 9.76
CA TYR A 119 23.24 -7.90 9.62
C TYR A 119 22.71 -8.62 8.37
N ASP A 120 23.58 -8.86 7.40
CA ASP A 120 23.19 -9.32 6.06
C ASP A 120 22.50 -10.70 6.09
N ASP A 121 22.94 -11.61 6.96
CA ASP A 121 22.36 -12.94 7.12
C ASP A 121 20.91 -12.91 7.65
N LEU A 122 20.65 -12.04 8.63
CA LEU A 122 19.30 -11.83 9.16
C LEU A 122 18.40 -11.09 8.17
N LEU A 123 18.95 -10.11 7.44
CA LEU A 123 18.23 -9.40 6.38
C LEU A 123 17.82 -10.35 5.25
N GLU A 124 18.73 -11.21 4.81
CA GLU A 124 18.47 -12.23 3.78
C GLU A 124 17.36 -13.18 4.22
N ASN A 125 17.43 -13.72 5.46
CA ASN A 125 16.41 -14.60 5.99
C ASN A 125 15.03 -13.94 6.09
N LEU A 126 14.98 -12.66 6.49
CA LEU A 126 13.74 -11.88 6.49
C LEU A 126 13.22 -11.65 5.07
N ALA A 127 14.07 -11.26 4.12
CA ALA A 127 13.71 -11.05 2.73
C ALA A 127 13.11 -12.30 2.09
N VAL A 128 13.77 -13.45 2.27
CA VAL A 128 13.27 -14.75 1.81
C VAL A 128 11.96 -15.13 2.50
N SER A 129 11.81 -14.81 3.80
CA SER A 129 10.55 -15.04 4.51
C SER A 129 9.40 -14.22 3.93
N VAL A 130 9.60 -12.92 3.73
CA VAL A 130 8.59 -12.02 3.17
C VAL A 130 8.24 -12.43 1.74
N SER A 131 9.21 -12.80 0.91
CA SER A 131 8.94 -13.28 -0.44
C SER A 131 8.15 -14.59 -0.46
N ARG A 132 8.31 -15.46 0.54
CA ARG A 132 7.46 -16.67 0.71
C ARG A 132 6.01 -16.30 1.00
N PHE A 133 5.75 -15.26 1.82
CA PHE A 133 4.40 -14.74 2.03
C PHE A 133 3.80 -14.21 0.72
N ALA A 134 4.54 -13.38 -0.01
CA ALA A 134 4.10 -12.86 -1.31
C ALA A 134 3.80 -13.99 -2.30
N ALA A 135 4.72 -14.94 -2.48
CA ALA A 135 4.56 -16.07 -3.39
C ALA A 135 3.32 -16.92 -3.07
N ASN A 136 3.10 -17.23 -1.78
CA ASN A 136 1.92 -17.98 -1.36
C ASN A 136 0.64 -17.17 -1.56
N ALA A 137 0.65 -15.88 -1.22
CA ALA A 137 -0.51 -15.00 -1.38
C ALA A 137 -0.96 -14.91 -2.85
N MET A 138 -0.01 -14.82 -3.79
CA MET A 138 -0.31 -14.72 -5.22
C MET A 138 -0.90 -16.00 -5.83
N ASN A 139 -0.63 -17.17 -5.23
CA ASN A 139 -1.07 -18.44 -5.79
C ASN A 139 -2.61 -18.55 -5.86
N GLY A 140 -3.16 -18.72 -7.07
CA GLY A 140 -4.59 -18.93 -7.31
C GLY A 140 -5.42 -17.65 -7.39
N LEU A 141 -4.77 -16.48 -7.48
CA LEU A 141 -5.41 -15.18 -7.69
C LEU A 141 -4.91 -14.54 -9.00
N ASP A 142 -5.76 -13.70 -9.59
CA ASP A 142 -5.35 -12.85 -10.72
C ASP A 142 -4.65 -11.61 -10.16
N VAL A 143 -3.34 -11.70 -9.96
CA VAL A 143 -2.56 -10.64 -9.30
C VAL A 143 -2.19 -9.54 -10.28
N CYS A 144 -2.57 -8.30 -9.98
CA CYS A 144 -2.27 -7.15 -10.82
C CYS A 144 -0.96 -6.43 -10.45
N SER A 145 -0.54 -6.49 -9.19
CA SER A 145 0.77 -6.03 -8.73
C SER A 145 1.07 -6.56 -7.33
N LEU A 146 2.35 -6.53 -6.97
CA LEU A 146 2.86 -6.79 -5.62
C LEU A 146 3.46 -5.49 -5.06
N SER A 147 2.98 -5.03 -3.90
CA SER A 147 3.56 -3.92 -3.14
C SER A 147 4.47 -4.42 -2.04
N ILE A 148 5.61 -3.76 -1.90
CA ILE A 148 6.52 -3.89 -0.77
C ILE A 148 6.51 -2.55 -0.04
N ASP A 149 5.95 -2.54 1.16
CA ASP A 149 5.75 -1.30 1.92
C ASP A 149 6.94 -1.06 2.86
N GLU A 150 7.68 0.03 2.60
CA GLU A 150 8.93 0.39 3.27
C GLU A 150 8.86 1.84 3.79
N PRO A 151 7.91 2.18 4.69
CA PRO A 151 7.67 3.57 5.09
C PRO A 151 8.85 4.20 5.84
N SER A 152 9.71 3.42 6.51
CA SER A 152 10.91 3.93 7.17
C SER A 152 12.08 4.20 6.21
N LEU A 153 12.11 3.55 5.04
CA LEU A 153 13.20 3.69 4.09
C LEU A 153 13.22 5.13 3.53
N GLY A 154 14.33 5.83 3.75
CA GLY A 154 14.47 7.24 3.36
C GLY A 154 13.81 8.28 4.26
N VAL A 155 13.20 7.86 5.37
CA VAL A 155 12.72 8.77 6.42
C VAL A 155 13.52 8.59 7.70
N ASN A 156 13.91 7.36 8.01
CA ASN A 156 14.62 7.05 9.23
C ASN A 156 16.15 7.20 9.06
N PRO A 157 16.80 8.12 9.79
CA PRO A 157 18.24 8.35 9.66
C PRO A 157 19.11 7.18 10.13
N GLU A 158 18.56 6.26 10.93
CA GLU A 158 19.28 5.06 11.39
C GLU A 158 19.27 3.94 10.36
N LEU A 159 18.27 3.91 9.48
CA LEU A 159 18.12 2.92 8.43
C LEU A 159 18.76 3.46 7.14
N GLN A 160 20.04 3.16 6.94
CA GLN A 160 20.81 3.62 5.78
C GLN A 160 21.45 2.42 5.06
N PRO A 161 20.66 1.58 4.36
CA PRO A 161 21.19 0.41 3.68
C PRO A 161 22.12 0.79 2.52
N SER A 162 23.12 -0.05 2.27
CA SER A 162 23.93 0.03 1.06
C SER A 162 23.15 -0.51 -0.16
N VAL A 163 23.59 -0.18 -1.37
CA VAL A 163 23.00 -0.72 -2.61
C VAL A 163 23.05 -2.26 -2.65
N GLU A 164 24.12 -2.86 -2.12
CA GLU A 164 24.21 -4.33 -2.03
C GLU A 164 23.19 -4.91 -1.05
N GLN A 165 22.90 -4.22 0.05
CA GLN A 165 21.83 -4.63 0.98
C GLN A 165 20.44 -4.45 0.36
N LEU A 166 20.22 -3.39 -0.42
CA LEU A 166 18.97 -3.23 -1.18
C LEU A 166 18.78 -4.40 -2.15
N ARG A 167 19.83 -4.77 -2.92
CA ARG A 167 19.80 -5.92 -3.81
C ARG A 167 19.53 -7.22 -3.06
N LEU A 168 20.24 -7.46 -1.97
CA LEU A 168 20.05 -8.65 -1.12
C LEU A 168 18.61 -8.77 -0.60
N ALA A 169 18.03 -7.65 -0.17
CA ALA A 169 16.69 -7.62 0.39
C ALA A 169 15.58 -7.85 -0.66
N TYR A 170 15.81 -7.43 -1.91
CA TYR A 170 14.77 -7.47 -2.95
C TYR A 170 14.98 -8.59 -3.99
N GLU A 171 16.17 -9.19 -4.10
CA GLU A 171 16.45 -10.34 -4.98
C GLU A 171 15.41 -11.49 -4.82
N PRO A 172 14.95 -11.85 -3.61
CA PRO A 172 13.94 -12.90 -3.45
C PRO A 172 12.58 -12.60 -4.06
N PHE A 173 12.31 -11.36 -4.48
CA PHE A 173 11.04 -10.91 -5.05
C PHE A 173 10.97 -11.02 -6.57
N SER A 174 11.82 -11.82 -7.22
CA SER A 174 11.74 -12.09 -8.66
C SER A 174 10.44 -12.82 -9.05
N PHE A 175 9.38 -12.06 -9.35
CA PHE A 175 8.06 -12.55 -9.74
C PHE A 175 7.62 -11.95 -11.08
N ASP A 176 6.77 -12.67 -11.82
CA ASP A 176 6.21 -12.22 -13.11
C ASP A 176 4.94 -11.38 -12.89
N VAL A 177 5.07 -10.31 -12.10
CA VAL A 177 4.03 -9.30 -11.84
C VAL A 177 4.70 -7.95 -11.65
N ASP A 178 3.94 -6.85 -11.78
CA ASP A 178 4.45 -5.51 -11.47
C ASP A 178 4.81 -5.41 -9.98
N ILE A 179 6.10 -5.23 -9.67
CA ILE A 179 6.58 -5.07 -8.30
C ILE A 179 6.73 -3.59 -7.97
N GLN A 180 5.92 -3.13 -7.02
CA GLN A 180 5.90 -1.77 -6.51
C GLN A 180 6.63 -1.70 -5.18
N ILE A 181 7.40 -0.64 -4.96
CA ILE A 181 7.86 -0.26 -3.62
C ILE A 181 7.14 1.01 -3.17
N HIS A 182 6.52 0.97 -2.00
CA HIS A 182 5.85 2.13 -1.41
C HIS A 182 6.71 2.73 -0.30
N MET A 183 7.11 3.98 -0.49
CA MET A 183 7.89 4.76 0.48
C MET A 183 7.16 6.07 0.78
N HIS A 184 7.26 6.57 2.01
CA HIS A 184 6.72 7.88 2.38
C HIS A 184 7.59 9.07 1.90
N SER A 185 8.77 8.78 1.37
CA SER A 185 9.73 9.79 0.91
C SER A 185 10.45 9.30 -0.35
N PRO A 186 10.61 10.15 -1.38
CA PRO A 186 11.35 9.75 -2.56
C PRO A 186 12.87 9.70 -2.31
N LEU A 187 13.40 10.10 -1.15
CA LEU A 187 14.85 10.30 -0.95
C LEU A 187 15.76 9.13 -1.37
N TYR A 188 15.25 7.89 -1.36
CA TYR A 188 15.99 6.68 -1.72
C TYR A 188 15.75 6.19 -3.16
N TYR A 189 14.90 6.87 -3.95
CA TYR A 189 14.51 6.35 -5.27
C TYR A 189 15.70 6.11 -6.20
N THR A 190 16.72 6.98 -6.17
CA THR A 190 17.91 6.87 -7.02
C THR A 190 18.73 5.61 -6.74
N GLN A 191 18.84 5.19 -5.48
CA GLN A 191 19.54 3.95 -5.11
C GLN A 191 18.74 2.72 -5.54
N LEU A 192 17.41 2.81 -5.53
CA LEU A 192 16.53 1.73 -5.94
C LEU A 192 16.42 1.58 -7.46
N LEU A 193 16.86 2.57 -8.26
CA LEU A 193 16.98 2.43 -9.72
C LEU A 193 17.89 1.25 -10.10
N GLU A 194 18.86 0.92 -9.24
CA GLU A 194 19.82 -0.16 -9.45
C GLU A 194 19.33 -1.56 -9.03
N VAL A 195 18.12 -1.66 -8.43
CA VAL A 195 17.51 -2.92 -8.00
C VAL A 195 16.64 -3.46 -9.12
N SER A 196 16.96 -4.61 -9.69
CA SER A 196 16.25 -5.17 -10.85
C SER A 196 14.80 -5.54 -10.54
N GLU A 197 14.56 -6.07 -9.34
CA GLU A 197 13.30 -6.68 -8.92
C GLU A 197 12.21 -5.65 -8.58
N ILE A 198 12.55 -4.36 -8.47
CA ILE A 198 11.56 -3.30 -8.25
C ILE A 198 11.23 -2.64 -9.58
N ASP A 199 9.99 -2.75 -10.05
CA ASP A 199 9.58 -2.17 -11.33
C ASP A 199 9.07 -0.73 -11.19
N ILE A 200 8.44 -0.42 -10.04
CA ILE A 200 7.61 0.77 -9.86
C ILE A 200 7.89 1.44 -8.51
N PHE A 201 8.12 2.76 -8.53
CA PHE A 201 8.26 3.56 -7.30
C PHE A 201 6.97 4.29 -6.96
N GLY A 202 6.49 4.08 -5.73
CA GLY A 202 5.38 4.82 -5.13
C GLY A 202 5.84 6.16 -4.58
N ILE A 203 5.18 7.24 -4.98
CA ILE A 203 5.43 8.60 -4.49
C ILE A 203 4.13 9.18 -3.96
N GLU A 204 4.14 9.61 -2.70
CA GLU A 204 3.04 10.37 -2.10
C GLU A 204 3.16 11.84 -2.50
N ALA A 205 2.16 12.36 -3.22
CA ALA A 205 2.22 13.69 -3.83
C ALA A 205 0.94 14.51 -3.62
N ALA A 206 -0.15 13.92 -3.15
CA ALA A 206 -1.41 14.65 -3.04
C ALA A 206 -1.36 15.72 -1.93
N ARG A 207 -0.61 15.45 -0.86
CA ARG A 207 -0.35 16.44 0.21
C ARG A 207 0.55 17.59 -0.24
N ASP A 208 1.64 17.30 -0.95
CA ASP A 208 2.55 18.31 -1.51
C ASP A 208 3.01 17.93 -2.92
N GLU A 209 2.37 18.55 -3.91
CA GLU A 209 2.64 18.28 -5.33
C GLU A 209 4.08 18.66 -5.75
N LYS A 210 4.82 19.42 -4.92
CA LYS A 210 6.24 19.74 -5.18
C LYS A 210 7.14 18.52 -5.03
N VAL A 211 6.69 17.48 -4.33
CA VAL A 211 7.47 16.24 -4.19
C VAL A 211 7.78 15.62 -5.55
N LEU A 212 6.89 15.82 -6.52
CA LEU A 212 7.11 15.38 -7.90
C LEU A 212 8.38 15.99 -8.50
N ASP A 213 8.79 17.20 -8.09
CA ASP A 213 9.96 17.89 -8.62
C ASP A 213 11.30 17.30 -8.16
N PHE A 214 11.29 16.38 -7.18
CA PHE A 214 12.48 15.66 -6.75
C PHE A 214 12.75 14.38 -7.56
N VAL A 215 11.82 13.98 -8.43
CA VAL A 215 11.95 12.77 -9.24
C VAL A 215 12.18 13.14 -10.69
N ASP A 216 13.31 12.70 -11.21
CA ASP A 216 13.69 12.89 -12.61
C ASP A 216 13.07 11.78 -13.47
N CYS A 217 12.22 12.19 -14.43
CA CYS A 217 11.54 11.28 -15.34
C CYS A 217 12.54 10.53 -16.23
N ASP A 218 13.62 11.19 -16.66
CA ASP A 218 14.61 10.61 -17.56
C ASP A 218 15.44 9.55 -16.85
N GLU A 219 15.77 9.75 -15.55
CA GLU A 219 16.47 8.74 -14.75
C GLU A 219 15.62 7.49 -14.55
N VAL A 220 14.35 7.66 -14.17
CA VAL A 220 13.40 6.55 -13.98
C VAL A 220 13.20 5.78 -15.29
N SER A 221 12.97 6.49 -16.39
CA SER A 221 12.77 5.89 -17.71
C SER A 221 14.03 5.16 -18.21
N SER A 222 15.21 5.76 -18.04
CA SER A 222 16.49 5.17 -18.46
C SER A 222 16.85 3.91 -17.68
N ALA A 223 16.40 3.80 -16.43
CA ALA A 223 16.52 2.60 -15.62
C ALA A 223 15.45 1.53 -15.94
N GLY A 224 14.54 1.80 -16.88
CA GLY A 224 13.45 0.90 -17.26
C GLY A 224 12.36 0.79 -16.18
N LYS A 225 12.28 1.78 -15.28
CA LYS A 225 11.36 1.79 -14.14
C LYS A 225 10.14 2.65 -14.45
N ARG A 226 9.10 2.53 -13.62
CA ARG A 226 7.83 3.27 -13.75
C ARG A 226 7.43 3.91 -12.42
N LEU A 227 6.39 4.73 -12.45
CA LEU A 227 5.92 5.46 -11.28
C LEU A 227 4.48 5.12 -10.90
N ARG A 228 4.25 5.11 -9.60
CA ARG A 228 2.94 5.11 -8.96
C ARG A 228 2.78 6.41 -8.18
N ILE A 229 1.82 7.25 -8.54
CA ILE A 229 1.64 8.57 -7.91
C ILE A 229 0.39 8.62 -7.03
N GLY A 230 0.57 9.02 -5.78
CA GLY A 230 -0.52 9.40 -4.88
C GLY A 230 -1.15 10.72 -5.33
N VAL A 231 -2.42 10.65 -5.76
CA VAL A 231 -3.19 11.79 -6.30
C VAL A 231 -4.32 12.21 -5.38
N ALA A 232 -4.64 11.39 -4.37
CA ALA A 232 -5.63 11.67 -3.35
C ALA A 232 -5.03 11.61 -1.94
N ARG A 233 -5.31 12.61 -1.10
CA ARG A 233 -4.82 12.69 0.28
C ARG A 233 -5.45 11.61 1.15
N SER A 234 -4.62 10.86 1.86
CA SER A 234 -5.03 9.91 2.91
C SER A 234 -4.94 10.48 4.34
N ASP A 235 -4.40 11.69 4.50
CA ASP A 235 -4.37 12.41 5.78
C ASP A 235 -5.75 13.02 6.11
N ILE A 236 -6.63 12.17 6.66
CA ILE A 236 -8.01 12.53 7.01
C ILE A 236 -8.07 13.61 8.10
N ASP A 237 -7.10 13.66 9.02
CA ASP A 237 -7.07 14.64 10.10
C ASP A 237 -6.89 16.04 9.52
N ALA A 238 -5.98 16.20 8.56
CA ALA A 238 -5.78 17.47 7.89
C ALA A 238 -6.98 17.86 7.00
N ILE A 239 -7.59 16.90 6.29
CA ILE A 239 -8.84 17.13 5.51
C ILE A 239 -9.95 17.65 6.43
N ILE A 240 -10.17 16.98 7.57
CA ILE A 240 -11.19 17.35 8.55
C ILE A 240 -10.85 18.70 9.20
N ALA A 241 -9.60 18.98 9.50
CA ALA A 241 -9.17 20.25 10.09
C ALA A 241 -9.48 21.43 9.16
N GLU A 242 -9.18 21.30 7.86
CA GLU A 242 -9.48 22.30 6.84
C GLU A 242 -11.01 22.52 6.71
N PHE A 243 -11.79 21.43 6.67
CA PHE A 243 -13.24 21.50 6.60
C PHE A 243 -13.87 22.15 7.84
N ASN A 244 -13.44 21.74 9.04
CA ASN A 244 -13.90 22.30 10.32
C ASN A 244 -13.61 23.80 10.39
N ALA A 245 -12.42 24.23 9.97
CA ALA A 245 -12.05 25.64 9.95
C ALA A 245 -12.90 26.44 8.96
N LYS A 246 -13.21 25.87 7.80
CA LYS A 246 -14.01 26.52 6.76
C LYS A 246 -15.49 26.66 7.12
N HIS A 247 -16.06 25.66 7.79
CA HIS A 247 -17.50 25.60 8.10
C HIS A 247 -17.86 25.88 9.56
N ASN A 248 -16.86 26.04 10.44
CA ASN A 248 -17.04 26.20 11.88
C ASN A 248 -17.86 25.05 12.50
N VAL A 249 -17.50 23.81 12.19
CA VAL A 249 -18.13 22.57 12.66
C VAL A 249 -17.12 21.65 13.35
N ASN A 250 -17.60 20.53 13.90
CA ASN A 250 -16.76 19.47 14.43
C ASN A 250 -17.18 18.10 13.86
N VAL A 251 -16.51 17.68 12.77
CA VAL A 251 -16.76 16.39 12.11
C VAL A 251 -16.59 15.19 13.05
N TRP A 252 -15.70 15.25 14.03
CA TRP A 252 -15.49 14.13 14.96
C TRP A 252 -16.70 13.85 15.85
N GLN A 253 -17.57 14.83 16.04
CA GLN A 253 -18.84 14.67 16.76
C GLN A 253 -20.01 14.29 15.85
N ASN A 254 -19.82 14.40 14.52
CA ASN A 254 -20.81 14.02 13.53
C ASN A 254 -20.11 13.38 12.30
N PRO A 255 -19.78 12.07 12.37
CA PRO A 255 -19.03 11.38 11.32
C PRO A 255 -19.69 11.42 9.93
N GLU A 256 -21.00 11.68 9.83
CA GLU A 256 -21.69 11.88 8.55
C GLU A 256 -21.12 13.08 7.77
N LEU A 257 -20.52 14.05 8.48
CA LEU A 257 -19.84 15.19 7.86
C LEU A 257 -18.48 14.82 7.25
N ALA A 258 -17.91 13.64 7.55
CA ALA A 258 -16.62 13.23 6.99
C ALA A 258 -16.71 13.01 5.47
N VAL A 259 -17.82 12.45 4.99
CA VAL A 259 -18.10 12.29 3.56
C VAL A 259 -18.13 13.67 2.88
N ARG A 260 -18.82 14.64 3.49
CA ARG A 260 -18.88 16.02 2.98
C ARG A 260 -17.52 16.71 2.98
N ALA A 261 -16.69 16.45 3.99
CA ALA A 261 -15.32 16.98 4.05
C ALA A 261 -14.49 16.47 2.87
N ILE A 262 -14.60 15.19 2.54
CA ILE A 262 -13.92 14.58 1.38
C ILE A 262 -14.44 15.16 0.08
N GLU A 263 -15.77 15.25 -0.10
CA GLU A 263 -16.38 15.83 -1.30
C GLU A 263 -15.92 17.25 -1.59
N GLU A 264 -15.64 18.04 -0.55
CA GLU A 264 -15.32 19.45 -0.70
C GLU A 264 -13.82 19.74 -0.72
N ILE A 265 -13.05 19.15 0.18
CA ILE A 265 -11.60 19.42 0.32
C ILE A 265 -10.80 18.55 -0.66
N GLU A 266 -11.22 17.30 -0.85
CA GLU A 266 -10.55 16.29 -1.66
C GLU A 266 -11.47 15.84 -2.80
N SER A 267 -11.99 16.85 -3.51
CA SER A 267 -13.01 16.69 -4.55
C SER A 267 -12.48 16.03 -5.83
N VAL A 268 -13.40 15.60 -6.69
CA VAL A 268 -13.09 15.05 -8.01
C VAL A 268 -12.22 16.01 -8.84
N GLU A 269 -12.53 17.30 -8.82
CA GLU A 269 -11.80 18.33 -9.57
C GLU A 269 -10.38 18.53 -9.03
N VAL A 270 -10.20 18.46 -7.70
CA VAL A 270 -8.89 18.57 -7.05
C VAL A 270 -8.01 17.39 -7.45
N ILE A 271 -8.54 16.17 -7.35
CA ILE A 271 -7.83 14.94 -7.72
C ILE A 271 -7.52 14.92 -9.22
N LYS A 272 -8.49 15.30 -10.06
CA LYS A 272 -8.32 15.38 -11.52
C LYS A 272 -7.14 16.28 -11.91
N ARG A 273 -7.05 17.47 -11.33
CA ARG A 273 -5.92 18.41 -11.57
C ARG A 273 -4.58 17.76 -11.20
N ARG A 274 -4.51 17.01 -10.10
CA ARG A 274 -3.28 16.32 -9.67
C ARG A 274 -2.91 15.19 -10.63
N ILE A 275 -3.88 14.43 -11.13
CA ILE A 275 -3.66 13.41 -12.16
C ILE A 275 -3.11 14.05 -13.43
N GLU A 276 -3.73 15.14 -13.91
CA GLU A 276 -3.26 15.88 -15.09
C GLU A 276 -1.82 16.36 -14.89
N ARG A 277 -1.50 16.97 -13.75
CA ARG A 277 -0.14 17.42 -13.44
C ARG A 277 0.87 16.26 -13.42
N ALA A 278 0.52 15.14 -12.80
CA ALA A 278 1.40 13.97 -12.76
C ALA A 278 1.63 13.42 -14.18
N TYR A 279 0.59 13.36 -15.00
CA TYR A 279 0.70 12.90 -16.38
C TYR A 279 1.49 13.87 -17.27
N ASP A 280 1.26 15.18 -17.15
CA ASP A 280 2.02 16.20 -17.88
C ASP A 280 3.52 16.12 -17.59
N LYS A 281 3.88 15.72 -16.37
CA LYS A 281 5.27 15.59 -15.94
C LYS A 281 5.92 14.27 -16.35
N PHE A 282 5.23 13.14 -16.18
CA PHE A 282 5.83 11.81 -16.31
C PHE A 282 5.39 11.04 -17.56
N GLY A 283 4.33 11.49 -18.24
CA GLY A 283 3.80 10.86 -19.44
C GLY A 283 3.60 9.35 -19.27
N ASP A 284 4.22 8.57 -20.15
CA ASP A 284 4.09 7.11 -20.17
C ASP A 284 4.86 6.39 -19.04
N VAL A 285 5.72 7.08 -18.29
CA VAL A 285 6.37 6.54 -17.09
C VAL A 285 5.36 6.37 -15.95
N LEU A 286 4.29 7.16 -15.94
CA LEU A 286 3.19 7.02 -14.97
C LEU A 286 2.35 5.78 -15.28
N SER A 287 2.40 4.79 -14.40
CA SER A 287 1.69 3.52 -14.58
C SER A 287 0.54 3.29 -13.61
N TYR A 288 0.65 3.81 -12.39
CA TYR A 288 -0.36 3.63 -11.34
C TYR A 288 -0.70 4.96 -10.67
N VAL A 289 -1.95 5.10 -10.25
CA VAL A 289 -2.41 6.21 -9.41
C VAL A 289 -3.38 5.70 -8.35
N GLY A 290 -3.42 6.40 -7.23
CA GLY A 290 -4.32 6.09 -6.12
C GLY A 290 -4.19 7.10 -4.98
N PRO A 291 -4.67 6.78 -3.78
CA PRO A 291 -4.41 7.57 -2.58
C PRO A 291 -2.91 7.58 -2.19
N ASP A 292 -2.44 8.61 -1.49
CA ASP A 292 -1.04 8.69 -1.01
C ASP A 292 -0.66 7.43 -0.22
N CYS A 293 -1.39 7.14 0.86
CA CYS A 293 -1.15 6.00 1.75
C CYS A 293 -2.45 5.19 1.98
N GLY A 294 -2.41 4.20 2.87
CA GLY A 294 -3.58 3.45 3.32
C GLY A 294 -4.64 4.32 4.01
N LEU A 295 -5.88 3.84 4.02
CA LEU A 295 -7.07 4.59 4.46
C LEU A 295 -7.57 4.17 5.85
N PHE A 296 -6.84 3.34 6.60
CA PHE A 296 -7.27 2.84 7.91
C PHE A 296 -7.67 3.95 8.91
N SER A 297 -7.05 5.12 8.84
CA SER A 297 -7.33 6.27 9.72
C SER A 297 -8.70 6.91 9.48
N PHE A 298 -9.35 6.62 8.35
CA PHE A 298 -10.64 7.22 8.02
C PHE A 298 -11.71 6.78 9.03
N PRO A 299 -12.62 7.69 9.44
CA PRO A 299 -13.55 7.42 10.52
C PRO A 299 -14.58 6.34 10.19
N THR A 300 -14.89 6.12 8.91
CA THR A 300 -15.85 5.11 8.46
C THR A 300 -15.42 4.53 7.12
N GLN A 301 -15.91 3.31 6.82
CA GLN A 301 -15.75 2.71 5.49
C GLN A 301 -16.41 3.55 4.39
N GLU A 302 -17.50 4.24 4.71
CA GLU A 302 -18.20 5.11 3.77
C GLU A 302 -17.33 6.30 3.35
N SER A 303 -16.67 6.96 4.30
CA SER A 303 -15.79 8.08 3.98
C SER A 303 -14.56 7.62 3.19
N ALA A 304 -13.94 6.50 3.57
CA ALA A 304 -12.83 5.93 2.81
C ALA A 304 -13.24 5.52 1.39
N LEU A 305 -14.41 4.90 1.23
CA LEU A 305 -14.95 4.54 -0.09
C LEU A 305 -15.21 5.78 -0.93
N LYS A 306 -15.74 6.85 -0.33
CA LYS A 306 -16.00 8.10 -1.04
C LYS A 306 -14.74 8.69 -1.66
N LEU A 307 -13.60 8.62 -0.97
CA LEU A 307 -12.32 9.05 -1.54
C LEU A 307 -11.97 8.24 -2.80
N LEU A 308 -12.11 6.91 -2.73
CA LEU A 308 -11.84 6.02 -3.87
C LEU A 308 -12.80 6.30 -5.04
N GLU A 309 -14.08 6.58 -4.75
CA GLU A 309 -15.07 6.97 -5.76
C GLU A 309 -14.72 8.30 -6.43
N ASN A 310 -14.20 9.26 -5.67
CA ASN A 310 -13.73 10.53 -6.22
C ASN A 310 -12.53 10.32 -7.16
N VAL A 311 -11.58 9.45 -6.80
CA VAL A 311 -10.45 9.08 -7.68
C VAL A 311 -10.93 8.43 -8.96
N LYS A 312 -11.82 7.43 -8.85
CA LYS A 312 -12.44 6.79 -10.02
C LYS A 312 -13.13 7.82 -10.94
N SER A 313 -13.96 8.67 -10.36
CA SER A 313 -14.71 9.70 -11.10
C SER A 313 -13.76 10.70 -11.78
N ALA A 314 -12.63 11.03 -11.16
CA ALA A 314 -11.63 11.91 -11.73
C ALA A 314 -10.97 11.29 -12.98
N LEU A 315 -10.65 10.00 -12.91
CA LEU A 315 -10.09 9.23 -14.03
C LEU A 315 -11.10 9.08 -15.18
N GLU A 316 -12.34 8.72 -14.88
CA GLU A 316 -13.43 8.66 -15.87
C GLU A 316 -13.66 10.03 -16.53
N GLY A 317 -13.59 11.11 -15.75
CA GLY A 317 -13.69 12.49 -16.23
C GLY A 317 -12.51 12.96 -17.10
N LEU A 318 -11.42 12.19 -17.15
CA LEU A 318 -10.30 12.36 -18.10
C LEU A 318 -10.45 11.46 -19.34
N GLY A 319 -11.53 10.68 -19.42
CA GLY A 319 -11.74 9.69 -20.47
C GLY A 319 -10.87 8.45 -20.32
N TRP A 320 -10.33 8.19 -19.13
CA TRP A 320 -9.55 7.00 -18.85
C TRP A 320 -10.50 5.89 -18.41
N THR A 321 -10.37 4.71 -19.02
CA THR A 321 -11.17 3.54 -18.66
C THR A 321 -10.62 2.93 -17.38
N THR A 322 -11.38 3.03 -16.29
CA THR A 322 -11.17 2.32 -15.02
C THR A 322 -12.04 1.07 -14.96
#